data_AF-A0A5P1E9R1-F1
#
_entry.id   AF-A0A5P1E9R1-F1
#
_cell.length_a   1.000
_cell.length_b   1.000
_cell.length_c   1.000
_cell.angle_alpha   90.00
_cell.angle_beta   90.00
_cell.angle_gamma   90.00
#
_symmetry.space_group_name_H-M   'P 1'
#
loop_
_entity.id
_entity.type
_entity.pdbx_description
1 polymer ?
#
loop_
_entity_poly.entity_id
_entity_poly.type
_entity_poly.pdbx_seq_one_letter_code
_entity_poly.pdbx_strand_id
1 'polypeptide(L)'
;MAKMTPPPLLILILGLSIATQYCSADDVLFSPEALYSDSRPSLNYGYYNFTIQNDCNLVLYESGNPIWATNTGSLGRNCSCVMQSNGNLVVYNQNNYPVWRSNTNEDEDDKYALVLQSDRNVVLYGPALWSTRTQIGSYGVVVVAAQNSNSNPAAAAAAAGEVIADVGASDTR
;
A
#
# COMPACT_ATOMS: atom_id res chain seq x y z
N MET A 1 11.52 65.90 -36.72
CA MET A 1 10.53 64.89 -36.29
C MET A 1 10.84 63.60 -37.03
N ALA A 2 11.53 62.65 -36.39
CA ALA A 2 11.74 61.30 -36.89
C ALA A 2 11.19 60.34 -35.84
N LYS A 3 10.24 59.48 -36.25
CA LYS A 3 9.48 58.58 -35.39
C LYS A 3 10.32 57.32 -35.15
N MET A 4 10.93 57.22 -33.98
CA MET A 4 11.79 56.11 -33.57
C MET A 4 10.90 55.05 -32.90
N THR A 5 10.54 53.99 -33.60
CA THR A 5 9.82 52.84 -33.03
C THR A 5 10.83 51.84 -32.46
N PRO A 6 10.69 51.37 -31.22
CA PRO A 6 11.59 50.37 -30.64
C PRO A 6 11.35 48.99 -31.28
N PRO A 7 12.36 48.11 -31.33
CA PRO A 7 12.20 46.76 -31.86
C PRO A 7 11.34 45.89 -30.91
N PRO A 8 10.60 44.90 -31.42
CA PRO A 8 9.80 44.03 -30.57
C PRO A 8 10.71 43.07 -29.78
N LEU A 9 10.53 43.06 -28.45
CA LEU A 9 11.21 42.13 -27.54
C LEU A 9 10.55 40.76 -27.67
N LEU A 10 11.23 39.80 -28.29
CA LEU A 10 10.78 38.40 -28.37
C LEU A 10 11.07 37.73 -27.01
N ILE A 11 10.06 37.68 -26.13
CA ILE A 11 10.17 36.94 -24.87
C ILE A 11 10.03 35.44 -25.19
N LEU A 12 11.16 34.75 -25.33
CA LEU A 12 11.21 33.30 -25.38
C LEU A 12 10.94 32.77 -23.96
N ILE A 13 9.67 32.50 -23.65
CA ILE A 13 9.31 31.78 -22.42
C ILE A 13 9.78 30.33 -22.62
N LEU A 14 11.01 30.06 -22.20
CA LEU A 14 11.51 28.70 -22.04
C LEU A 14 10.72 28.10 -20.87
N GLY A 15 9.56 27.50 -21.19
CA GLY A 15 8.77 26.73 -20.26
C GLY A 15 9.58 25.51 -19.84
N LEU A 16 10.38 25.67 -18.79
CA LEU A 16 10.96 24.55 -18.06
C LEU A 16 9.80 23.86 -17.34
N SER A 17 9.12 22.98 -18.07
CA SER A 17 8.26 21.96 -17.47
C SER A 17 9.16 21.06 -16.66
N ILE A 18 9.39 21.43 -15.41
CA ILE A 18 9.85 20.49 -14.39
C ILE A 18 8.69 19.51 -14.27
N ALA A 19 8.72 18.44 -15.06
CA ALA A 19 7.86 17.30 -14.84
C ALA A 19 8.19 16.84 -13.42
N THR A 20 7.33 17.19 -12.47
CA THR A 20 7.37 16.63 -11.13
C THR A 20 7.08 15.15 -11.31
N GLN A 21 8.14 14.36 -11.50
CA GLN A 21 8.06 12.92 -11.32
C GLN A 21 7.77 12.74 -9.85
N TYR A 22 6.50 12.53 -9.52
CA TYR A 22 6.12 12.03 -8.23
C TYR A 22 6.80 10.67 -8.11
N CYS A 23 7.88 10.60 -7.34
CA CYS A 23 8.39 9.34 -6.83
C CYS A 23 7.38 8.84 -5.81
N SER A 24 6.19 8.44 -6.28
CA SER A 24 5.45 7.43 -5.55
C SER A 24 6.16 6.15 -5.92
N ALA A 25 7.16 5.79 -5.13
CA ALA A 25 7.80 4.51 -5.27
C ALA A 25 6.69 3.46 -5.09
N ASP A 26 6.32 2.80 -6.18
CA ASP A 26 5.38 1.69 -6.19
C ASP A 26 6.14 0.45 -5.71
N ASP A 27 6.97 0.56 -4.68
CA ASP A 27 7.89 -0.46 -4.19
C ASP A 27 7.46 -1.03 -2.84
N VAL A 28 6.38 -0.51 -2.25
CA VAL A 28 5.79 -0.98 -0.99
C VAL A 28 4.33 -1.39 -1.17
N LEU A 29 3.97 -2.52 -0.57
CA LEU A 29 2.60 -3.01 -0.38
C LEU A 29 2.31 -3.10 1.14
N PHE A 30 1.41 -2.25 1.65
CA PHE A 30 1.05 -2.28 3.07
C PHE A 30 -0.04 -3.32 3.35
N SER A 31 -0.17 -3.79 4.58
CA SER A 31 -1.33 -4.60 4.97
C SER A 31 -2.54 -3.72 5.36
N PRO A 32 -3.77 -4.00 4.90
CA PRO A 32 -4.18 -5.04 3.94
C PRO A 32 -4.35 -4.49 2.51
N GLU A 33 -3.31 -4.57 1.70
CA GLU A 33 -3.34 -4.24 0.27
C GLU A 33 -3.02 -5.47 -0.57
N ALA A 34 -3.32 -5.38 -1.86
CA ALA A 34 -3.06 -6.45 -2.81
C ALA A 34 -2.52 -5.93 -4.13
N LEU A 35 -1.68 -6.75 -4.75
CA LEU A 35 -1.42 -6.68 -6.18
C LEU A 35 -2.48 -7.50 -6.91
N TYR A 36 -3.00 -6.96 -8.01
CA TYR A 36 -3.98 -7.63 -8.85
C TYR A 36 -3.45 -7.75 -10.26
N SER A 37 -3.54 -8.93 -10.86
CA SER A 37 -2.99 -9.20 -12.19
C SER A 37 -3.57 -8.34 -13.32
N ASP A 38 -4.67 -7.62 -13.08
CA ASP A 38 -5.43 -6.85 -14.08
C ASP A 38 -5.35 -5.32 -13.92
N SER A 39 -4.80 -4.81 -12.82
CA SER A 39 -4.88 -3.38 -12.49
C SER A 39 -3.57 -2.83 -11.92
N ARG A 40 -3.16 -3.26 -10.72
CA ARG A 40 -1.86 -2.94 -10.12
C ARG A 40 -1.09 -4.23 -9.84
N PRO A 41 -0.43 -4.83 -10.85
CA PRO A 41 0.10 -6.18 -10.71
C PRO A 41 1.45 -6.23 -10.02
N SER A 42 2.14 -5.10 -9.82
CA SER A 42 3.55 -5.13 -9.46
C SER A 42 3.98 -4.08 -8.45
N LEU A 43 5.03 -4.44 -7.71
CA LEU A 43 5.94 -3.50 -7.09
C LEU A 43 7.14 -3.24 -8.02
N ASN A 44 7.65 -2.02 -8.06
CA ASN A 44 8.65 -1.54 -9.02
C ASN A 44 9.74 -0.73 -8.32
N TYR A 45 11.01 -1.13 -8.50
CA TYR A 45 12.18 -0.38 -8.05
C TYR A 45 13.29 -0.44 -9.10
N GLY A 46 13.54 0.66 -9.82
CA GLY A 46 14.56 0.69 -10.88
C GLY A 46 14.30 -0.35 -11.96
N TYR A 47 15.21 -1.33 -12.10
CA TYR A 47 15.09 -2.44 -13.04
C TYR A 47 14.38 -3.68 -12.46
N TYR A 48 13.96 -3.61 -11.20
CA TYR A 48 13.32 -4.70 -10.49
C TYR A 48 11.80 -4.56 -10.54
N ASN A 49 11.13 -5.66 -10.80
CA ASN A 49 9.68 -5.74 -10.89
C ASN A 49 9.20 -7.01 -10.19
N PHE A 50 8.50 -6.86 -9.07
CA PHE A 50 7.89 -7.97 -8.33
C PHE A 50 6.40 -8.02 -8.67
N THR A 51 5.97 -8.98 -9.50
CA THR A 51 4.66 -8.94 -10.16
C THR A 51 3.87 -10.23 -9.96
N ILE A 52 2.57 -10.08 -9.70
CA ILE A 52 1.61 -11.18 -9.85
C ILE A 52 1.19 -11.29 -11.33
N GLN A 53 1.36 -12.47 -11.91
CA GLN A 53 0.99 -12.77 -13.28
C GLN A 53 -0.45 -13.30 -13.37
N ASN A 54 -1.04 -13.19 -14.56
CA ASN A 54 -2.40 -13.67 -14.80
C ASN A 54 -2.54 -15.20 -14.71
N ASP A 55 -1.45 -15.97 -14.66
CA ASP A 55 -1.45 -17.43 -14.50
C ASP A 55 -1.23 -17.88 -13.04
N CYS A 56 -1.31 -16.92 -12.10
CA CYS A 56 -1.05 -17.08 -10.67
C CYS A 56 0.40 -17.32 -10.28
N ASN A 57 1.36 -17.06 -11.15
CA ASN A 57 2.77 -17.04 -10.78
C ASN A 57 3.15 -15.66 -10.22
N LEU A 58 3.72 -15.61 -9.02
CA LEU A 58 4.29 -14.39 -8.45
C LEU A 58 5.79 -14.42 -8.70
N VAL A 59 6.31 -13.40 -9.39
CA VAL A 59 7.65 -13.43 -9.99
C VAL A 59 8.41 -12.15 -9.70
N LEU A 60 9.69 -12.28 -9.34
CA LEU A 60 10.64 -11.17 -9.34
C LEU A 60 11.41 -11.18 -10.65
N TYR A 61 11.39 -10.05 -11.35
CA TYR A 61 12.13 -9.79 -12.57
C TYR A 61 13.27 -8.79 -12.35
N GLU A 62 14.38 -8.99 -13.07
CA GLU A 62 15.45 -8.01 -13.27
C GLU A 62 15.62 -7.75 -14.77
N SER A 63 15.28 -6.54 -15.21
CA SER A 63 15.32 -6.16 -16.63
C SER A 63 14.60 -7.14 -17.56
N GLY A 64 13.44 -7.67 -17.11
CA GLY A 64 12.63 -8.64 -17.85
C GLY A 64 13.07 -10.10 -17.72
N ASN A 65 14.18 -10.40 -17.02
CA ASN A 65 14.59 -11.78 -16.74
C ASN A 65 14.02 -12.24 -15.39
N PRO A 66 13.32 -13.39 -15.34
CA PRO A 66 12.80 -13.92 -14.08
C PRO A 66 13.97 -14.45 -13.24
N ILE A 67 14.09 -13.97 -12.01
CA ILE A 67 15.18 -14.36 -11.09
C ILE A 67 14.68 -15.11 -9.86
N TRP A 68 13.39 -14.99 -9.53
CA TRP A 68 12.71 -15.78 -8.50
C TRP A 68 11.23 -15.92 -8.87
N ALA A 69 10.61 -17.03 -8.50
CA ALA A 69 9.16 -17.25 -8.67
C ALA A 69 8.59 -18.20 -7.61
N THR A 70 7.29 -18.05 -7.33
CA THR A 70 6.53 -19.02 -6.50
C THR A 70 6.33 -20.37 -7.18
N ASN A 71 6.53 -20.45 -8.50
CA ASN A 71 6.30 -21.64 -9.33
C ASN A 71 4.85 -22.14 -9.28
N THR A 72 3.90 -21.20 -9.21
CA THR A 72 2.45 -21.48 -9.16
C THR A 72 1.75 -21.17 -10.47
N GLY A 73 2.51 -21.00 -11.55
CA GLY A 73 1.95 -20.84 -12.90
C GLY A 73 1.02 -21.99 -13.25
N SER A 74 -0.10 -21.68 -13.90
CA SER A 74 -1.18 -22.61 -14.27
C SER A 74 -2.06 -23.11 -13.11
N LEU A 75 -1.89 -22.61 -11.87
CA LEU A 75 -2.79 -22.94 -10.75
C LEU A 75 -4.05 -22.07 -10.71
N GLY A 76 -4.24 -21.19 -11.69
CA GLY A 76 -5.44 -20.39 -11.85
C GLY A 76 -5.28 -19.26 -12.85
N ARG A 77 -6.21 -18.30 -12.78
CA ARG A 77 -6.14 -17.03 -13.50
C ARG A 77 -6.76 -15.90 -12.70
N ASN A 78 -6.62 -14.66 -13.17
CA ASN A 78 -7.10 -13.43 -12.52
C ASN A 78 -6.72 -13.42 -11.02
N CYS A 79 -5.41 -13.42 -10.78
CA CYS A 79 -4.85 -13.74 -9.49
C CYS A 79 -4.48 -12.48 -8.72
N SER A 80 -4.46 -12.60 -7.39
CA SER A 80 -4.02 -11.53 -6.51
C SER A 80 -2.92 -12.01 -5.58
N CYS A 81 -2.02 -11.09 -5.21
CA CYS A 81 -1.06 -11.29 -4.13
C CYS A 81 -1.41 -10.31 -3.01
N VAL A 82 -1.80 -10.82 -1.85
CA VAL A 82 -2.36 -10.05 -0.74
C VAL A 82 -1.38 -10.05 0.41
N MET A 83 -1.00 -8.85 0.90
CA MET A 83 -0.32 -8.69 2.17
C MET A 83 -1.38 -8.63 3.28
N GLN A 84 -1.60 -9.73 3.98
CA GLN A 84 -2.63 -9.86 4.99
C GLN A 84 -2.26 -9.14 6.30
N SER A 85 -3.27 -8.74 7.07
CA SER A 85 -3.09 -8.06 8.36
C SER A 85 -2.38 -8.92 9.41
N ASN A 86 -2.44 -10.25 9.32
CA ASN A 86 -1.73 -11.15 10.22
C ASN A 86 -0.28 -11.44 9.81
N GLY A 87 0.28 -10.71 8.85
CA GLY A 87 1.68 -10.90 8.43
C GLY A 87 1.90 -12.00 7.41
N ASN A 88 0.85 -12.59 6.83
CA ASN A 88 1.00 -13.55 5.74
C ASN A 88 0.97 -12.87 4.37
N LEU A 89 1.88 -13.27 3.47
CA LEU A 89 1.78 -12.93 2.05
C LEU A 89 1.17 -14.12 1.32
N VAL A 90 0.02 -13.92 0.67
CA VAL A 90 -0.76 -15.01 0.05
C VAL A 90 -1.08 -14.72 -1.39
N VAL A 91 -0.90 -15.70 -2.28
CA VAL A 91 -1.39 -15.64 -3.66
C VAL A 91 -2.73 -16.38 -3.75
N TYR A 92 -3.75 -15.68 -4.21
CA TYR A 92 -5.08 -16.22 -4.48
C TYR A 92 -5.35 -16.28 -5.98
N ASN A 93 -6.08 -17.30 -6.43
CA ASN A 93 -6.65 -17.33 -7.77
C ASN A 93 -8.06 -16.71 -7.81
N GLN A 94 -8.67 -16.64 -9.00
CA GLN A 94 -10.04 -16.14 -9.21
C GLN A 94 -11.13 -16.74 -8.31
N ASN A 95 -10.94 -17.94 -7.76
CA ASN A 95 -11.92 -18.61 -6.90
C ASN A 95 -11.67 -18.31 -5.41
N ASN A 96 -10.80 -17.35 -5.11
CA ASN A 96 -10.31 -17.03 -3.77
C ASN A 96 -9.63 -18.23 -3.07
N TYR A 97 -9.04 -19.15 -3.86
CA TYR A 97 -8.29 -20.28 -3.34
C TYR A 97 -6.81 -19.90 -3.19
N PRO A 98 -6.18 -20.11 -2.01
CA PRO A 98 -4.77 -19.80 -1.81
C PRO A 98 -3.89 -20.83 -2.52
N VAL A 99 -3.14 -20.40 -3.53
CA VAL A 99 -2.24 -21.26 -4.30
C VAL A 99 -0.79 -21.22 -3.79
N TRP A 100 -0.41 -20.17 -3.06
CA TRP A 100 0.88 -20.03 -2.39
C TRP A 100 0.75 -19.15 -1.15
N ARG A 101 1.61 -19.36 -0.14
CA ARG A 101 1.73 -18.48 1.03
C ARG A 101 3.15 -18.48 1.62
N SER A 102 3.53 -17.38 2.27
CA SER A 102 4.84 -17.25 2.94
C SER A 102 4.97 -18.05 4.23
N ASN A 103 3.85 -18.42 4.88
CA ASN A 103 3.82 -19.07 6.21
C ASN A 103 4.45 -18.20 7.31
N THR A 104 4.22 -16.89 7.23
CA THR A 104 4.69 -15.89 8.21
C THR A 104 3.55 -15.31 9.02
N ASN A 105 2.39 -15.98 9.04
CA ASN A 105 1.22 -15.52 9.77
C ASN A 105 1.44 -15.61 11.28
N GLU A 106 1.07 -14.55 11.98
CA GLU A 106 0.97 -14.48 13.43
C GLU A 106 -0.50 -14.67 13.87
N ASP A 107 -0.71 -14.87 15.17
CA ASP A 107 -2.04 -15.07 15.75
C ASP A 107 -2.89 -13.78 15.80
N GLU A 108 -2.23 -12.62 15.77
CA GLU A 108 -2.87 -11.30 15.87
C GLU A 108 -2.68 -10.49 14.58
N ASP A 109 -3.71 -9.70 14.23
CA ASP A 109 -3.66 -8.74 13.13
C ASP A 109 -2.88 -7.48 13.55
N ASP A 110 -1.93 -7.04 12.72
CA ASP A 110 -1.16 -5.81 12.90
C ASP A 110 -0.83 -5.16 11.54
N LYS A 111 0.16 -4.27 11.50
CA LYS A 111 0.65 -3.57 10.32
C LYS A 111 1.95 -4.19 9.83
N TYR A 112 1.90 -4.67 8.60
CA TYR A 112 3.01 -5.23 7.86
C TYR A 112 3.22 -4.48 6.56
N ALA A 113 4.42 -4.57 6.01
CA ALA A 113 4.79 -4.00 4.72
C ALA A 113 5.65 -4.99 3.94
N LEU A 114 5.28 -5.27 2.69
CA LEU A 114 6.15 -5.93 1.73
C LEU A 114 6.90 -4.86 0.95
N VAL A 115 8.22 -4.93 0.90
CA VAL A 115 9.08 -3.90 0.30
C VAL A 115 10.00 -4.54 -0.74
N LEU A 116 9.96 -4.05 -1.97
CA LEU A 116 10.96 -4.31 -3.00
C LEU A 116 12.13 -3.33 -2.82
N GLN A 117 13.27 -3.86 -2.40
CA GLN A 117 14.43 -3.08 -2.02
C GLN A 117 15.39 -2.80 -3.19
N SER A 118 16.24 -1.80 -3.01
CA SER A 118 17.27 -1.41 -3.98
C SER A 118 18.34 -2.47 -4.23
N ASP A 119 18.46 -3.45 -3.34
CA ASP A 119 19.42 -4.55 -3.41
C ASP A 119 18.84 -5.81 -4.05
N ARG A 120 17.65 -5.70 -4.68
CA ARG A 120 16.90 -6.80 -5.34
C ARG A 120 16.17 -7.73 -4.36
N ASN A 121 16.18 -7.45 -3.06
CA ASN A 121 15.44 -8.25 -2.10
C ASN A 121 13.97 -7.82 -2.03
N VAL A 122 13.08 -8.77 -1.73
CA VAL A 122 11.67 -8.50 -1.44
C VAL A 122 11.41 -8.96 -0.02
N VAL A 123 11.23 -8.01 0.89
CA VAL A 123 11.24 -8.26 2.33
C VAL A 123 9.90 -7.91 2.94
N LEU A 124 9.41 -8.81 3.77
CA LEU A 124 8.25 -8.59 4.62
C LEU A 124 8.73 -8.03 5.97
N TYR A 125 8.25 -6.83 6.31
CA TYR A 125 8.49 -6.16 7.59
C TYR A 125 7.21 -6.14 8.44
N GLY A 126 7.38 -6.27 9.76
CA GLY A 126 6.32 -6.13 10.75
C GLY A 126 6.51 -7.08 11.95
N PRO A 127 5.59 -7.05 12.93
CA PRO A 127 4.53 -6.04 13.07
C PRO A 127 5.10 -4.63 13.37
N ALA A 128 4.29 -3.60 13.18
CA ALA A 128 4.70 -2.23 13.46
C ALA A 128 4.87 -2.01 14.97
N LEU A 129 6.10 -1.78 15.41
CA LEU A 129 6.41 -1.56 16.83
C LEU A 129 6.01 -0.18 17.35
N TRP A 130 5.98 0.83 16.48
CA TRP A 130 5.61 2.21 16.84
C TRP A 130 4.79 2.86 15.74
N SER A 131 3.87 3.73 16.14
CA SER A 131 2.98 4.47 15.25
C SER A 131 2.59 5.80 15.88
N THR A 132 2.48 6.85 15.06
CA THR A 132 1.93 8.15 15.48
C THR A 132 0.45 8.08 15.88
N ARG A 133 -0.25 7.01 15.49
CA ARG A 133 -1.71 6.81 15.67
C ARG A 133 -2.58 7.92 15.06
N THR A 134 -2.10 8.57 14.01
CA THR A 134 -2.82 9.65 13.31
C THR A 134 -3.57 9.18 12.06
N GLN A 135 -3.78 7.87 11.91
CA GLN A 135 -4.43 7.33 10.73
C GLN A 135 -5.89 7.79 10.66
N ILE A 136 -6.29 8.40 9.54
CA ILE A 136 -7.70 8.52 9.19
C ILE A 136 -8.17 7.14 8.72
N GLY A 137 -9.34 6.68 9.19
CA GLY A 137 -9.81 5.31 8.95
C GLY A 137 -9.78 4.89 7.48
N SER A 138 -9.35 3.65 7.21
CA SER A 138 -9.40 3.04 5.87
C SER A 138 -10.79 3.18 5.27
N TYR A 139 -10.86 3.46 3.97
CA TYR A 139 -12.08 3.37 3.16
C TYR A 139 -12.63 1.94 3.22
N GLY A 140 -13.42 1.64 4.25
CA GLY A 140 -14.39 0.57 4.17
C GLY A 140 -15.45 1.02 3.16
N VAL A 141 -15.57 0.29 2.05
CA VAL A 141 -16.84 0.29 1.33
C VAL A 141 -17.88 -0.14 2.34
N VAL A 142 -18.66 0.82 2.85
CA VAL A 142 -19.88 0.51 3.57
C VAL A 142 -20.82 -0.04 2.50
N VAL A 143 -20.78 -1.35 2.28
CA VAL A 143 -21.95 -2.04 1.75
C VAL A 143 -22.97 -1.90 2.86
N VAL A 144 -23.83 -0.89 2.76
CA VAL A 144 -25.02 -0.79 3.59
C VAL A 144 -25.88 -1.99 3.17
N ALA A 145 -25.65 -3.13 3.82
CA ALA A 145 -26.68 -4.15 3.88
C ALA A 145 -27.87 -3.47 4.53
N ALA A 146 -29.00 -3.42 3.82
CA ALA A 146 -30.25 -2.93 4.38
C ALA A 146 -30.52 -3.69 5.69
N GLN A 147 -30.28 -3.02 6.82
CA GLN A 147 -30.67 -3.50 8.13
C GLN A 147 -32.20 -3.39 8.17
N ASN A 148 -32.86 -4.55 8.03
CA ASN A 148 -34.27 -4.65 8.41
C ASN A 148 -34.35 -4.42 9.93
N SER A 149 -35.10 -3.39 10.28
CA SER A 149 -35.30 -2.83 11.61
C SER A 149 -35.68 -3.87 12.67
N ASN A 150 -34.99 -3.85 13.81
CA ASN A 150 -35.58 -3.62 15.15
C ASN A 150 -34.63 -4.05 16.28
N SER A 151 -33.90 -3.10 16.87
CA SER A 151 -33.75 -3.02 18.33
C SER A 151 -33.33 -1.60 18.74
N ASN A 152 -33.97 -1.13 19.82
CA ASN A 152 -34.07 0.25 20.31
C ASN A 152 -32.71 0.84 20.79
N PRO A 153 -32.32 2.11 20.51
CA PRO A 153 -30.99 2.67 20.80
C PRO A 153 -30.69 3.05 22.26
N ALA A 154 -31.52 2.68 23.23
CA ALA A 154 -31.44 3.24 24.59
C ALA A 154 -30.43 2.58 25.56
N ALA A 155 -29.59 1.63 25.12
CA ALA A 155 -28.79 0.79 26.02
C ALA A 155 -27.26 0.99 26.00
N ALA A 156 -26.70 1.88 25.17
CA ALA A 156 -25.24 2.00 24.99
C ALA A 156 -24.61 3.28 25.57
N ALA A 157 -25.18 3.84 26.64
CA ALA A 157 -24.68 5.03 27.33
C ALA A 157 -24.44 4.76 28.82
N ALA A 158 -23.50 3.86 29.15
CA ALA A 158 -22.96 3.71 30.50
C ALA A 158 -21.68 2.84 30.50
N ALA A 159 -20.51 3.45 30.23
CA ALA A 159 -19.21 3.07 30.82
C ALA A 159 -18.06 3.83 30.14
N ALA A 160 -17.80 5.06 30.59
CA ALA A 160 -16.50 5.73 30.47
C ALA A 160 -16.48 7.00 31.35
N GLY A 161 -16.53 6.82 32.68
CA GLY A 161 -15.72 7.66 33.59
C GLY A 161 -14.39 6.92 33.74
N GLU A 162 -13.21 7.53 33.76
CA GLU A 162 -12.83 8.70 34.55
C GLU A 162 -11.51 9.26 33.98
N VAL A 163 -11.39 10.59 33.98
CA VAL A 163 -10.19 11.36 33.64
C VAL A 163 -9.45 11.66 34.93
N ILE A 164 -8.16 11.31 35.03
CA ILE A 164 -7.22 12.09 35.85
C ILE A 164 -5.93 12.29 35.04
N ALA A 165 -5.70 13.55 34.67
CA ALA A 165 -4.40 14.08 34.28
C ALA A 165 -3.53 14.26 35.52
N ASP A 166 -2.23 14.02 35.40
CA ASP A 166 -1.27 14.78 36.20
C ASP A 166 -0.09 15.23 35.34
N VAL A 167 0.20 16.52 35.49
CA VAL A 167 1.22 17.30 34.80
C VAL A 167 2.24 17.61 35.88
N GLY A 168 3.26 16.76 36.01
CA GLY A 168 4.34 16.93 36.99
C GLY A 168 5.59 17.52 36.33
N ALA A 169 5.90 18.76 36.68
CA ALA A 169 6.98 19.57 36.14
C ALA A 169 8.39 19.00 36.34
N SER A 170 9.29 19.51 35.50
CA SER A 170 10.74 19.53 35.69
C SER A 170 11.15 20.01 37.08
N ASP A 171 12.11 19.32 37.71
CA ASP A 171 13.06 20.02 38.56
C ASP A 171 14.47 19.42 38.45
N THR A 172 15.41 20.35 38.41
CA THR A 172 16.86 20.21 38.31
C THR A 172 17.49 19.79 39.63
N ARG A 173 18.38 18.78 39.62
CA ARG A 173 19.76 18.87 40.12
C ARG A 173 20.58 17.64 39.80
#